data_AF-A0AAD8BZ23-F1
#
_entry.id   AF-A0AAD8BZ23-F1
#
_cell.length_a   1.000
_cell.length_b   1.000
_cell.length_c   1.000
_cell.angle_alpha   90.00
_cell.angle_beta   90.00
_cell.angle_gamma   90.00
#
_symmetry.space_group_name_H-M   'P 1'
#
loop_
_entity.id
_entity.type
_entity.pdbx_description
1 polymer ?
#
loop_
_entity_poly.entity_id
_entity_poly.type
_entity_poly.pdbx_seq_one_letter_code
_entity_poly.pdbx_strand_id
1 'polypeptide(L)'
;KHDMDFYIDLHAHSTLMNGFMYGNIYDDPERYERQSVFPKLLCSNAEDFSLTNTNFNRDAVKAGTGRRTLGSCLDESHCYTLEVSFFSYQTNTTGQSMPYTEEAYMKLGRNVARTFLDYYKLVGYISIKPSSGLTPKPSSQLSRSQEKYHSSEKSSSEPLSRSQGENVSANKSDKKTDRLGRKSS
;
A
#
# COMPACT_ATOMS: atom_id res chain seq x y z
N LYS A 1 6.25 25.36 -26.05
CA LYS A 1 6.97 24.53 -25.05
C LYS A 1 5.88 23.93 -24.16
N HIS A 2 5.68 22.63 -24.18
CA HIS A 2 4.71 21.99 -23.28
C HIS A 2 5.40 21.74 -21.95
N ASP A 3 4.83 22.27 -20.87
CA ASP A 3 5.34 22.14 -19.51
C ASP A 3 4.66 20.93 -18.87
N MET A 4 5.30 19.76 -18.94
CA MET A 4 4.78 18.51 -18.41
C MET A 4 5.83 17.89 -17.49
N ASP A 5 5.53 17.75 -16.20
CA ASP A 5 6.47 17.15 -15.24
C ASP A 5 6.43 15.62 -15.28
N PHE A 6 5.23 15.04 -15.43
CA PHE A 6 5.00 13.60 -15.36
C PHE A 6 4.12 13.12 -16.51
N TYR A 7 4.52 11.99 -17.08
CA TYR A 7 3.70 11.15 -17.91
C TYR A 7 3.70 9.74 -17.31
N ILE A 8 2.53 9.21 -16.99
CA ILE A 8 2.36 7.84 -16.50
C ILE A 8 1.21 7.20 -17.27
N ASP A 9 1.50 6.24 -18.14
CA ASP A 9 0.47 5.37 -18.68
C ASP A 9 0.20 4.19 -17.74
N LEU A 10 -1.08 3.89 -17.54
CA LEU A 10 -1.54 2.86 -16.61
C LEU A 10 -1.90 1.59 -17.39
N HIS A 11 -1.33 0.47 -16.98
CA HIS A 11 -1.50 -0.81 -17.63
C HIS A 11 -1.82 -1.93 -16.63
N ALA A 12 -2.48 -2.96 -17.13
CA ALA A 12 -2.68 -4.21 -16.41
C ALA A 12 -1.66 -5.25 -16.91
N HIS A 13 -1.05 -5.95 -15.98
CA HIS A 13 -0.01 -6.94 -16.26
C HIS A 13 -0.48 -8.35 -15.91
N SER A 14 -0.17 -9.32 -16.76
CA SER A 14 -0.74 -10.67 -16.68
C SER A 14 0.06 -11.69 -15.89
N THR A 15 1.36 -11.47 -15.81
CA THR A 15 2.30 -12.50 -15.36
C THR A 15 2.92 -12.14 -14.02
N LEU A 16 3.48 -10.95 -13.92
CA LEU A 16 4.07 -10.43 -12.68
C LEU A 16 2.99 -9.96 -11.71
N MET A 17 3.21 -10.27 -10.44
CA MET A 17 2.42 -9.80 -9.30
C MET A 17 2.81 -8.37 -8.90
N ASN A 18 1.97 -7.76 -8.05
CA ASN A 18 2.14 -6.40 -7.51
C ASN A 18 2.00 -5.29 -8.58
N GLY A 19 2.06 -4.04 -8.15
CA GLY A 19 2.31 -2.88 -9.01
C GLY A 19 3.80 -2.65 -9.20
N PHE A 20 4.25 -2.26 -10.39
CA PHE A 20 5.64 -1.90 -10.67
C PHE A 20 5.73 -0.93 -11.83
N MET A 21 6.87 -0.26 -11.97
CA MET A 21 7.07 0.71 -13.03
C MET A 21 8.12 0.29 -14.03
N TYR A 22 7.89 0.67 -15.28
CA TYR A 22 8.95 0.77 -16.25
C TYR A 22 9.31 2.23 -16.52
N GLY A 23 10.60 2.54 -16.47
CA GLY A 23 11.14 3.83 -16.87
C GLY A 23 12.10 3.70 -18.06
N ASN A 24 12.83 4.78 -18.32
CA ASN A 24 13.79 4.86 -19.41
C ASN A 24 15.22 4.91 -18.86
N ILE A 25 16.20 4.38 -19.58
CA ILE A 25 17.60 4.69 -19.28
C ILE A 25 17.97 5.97 -20.03
N TYR A 26 18.51 6.94 -19.30
CA TYR A 26 19.09 8.17 -19.83
C TYR A 26 20.62 8.12 -19.73
N ASP A 27 21.32 8.83 -20.62
CA ASP A 27 22.78 8.96 -20.55
C ASP A 27 23.21 10.00 -19.50
N ASP A 28 22.33 10.95 -19.20
CA ASP A 28 22.50 11.90 -18.09
C ASP A 28 22.29 11.21 -16.73
N PRO A 29 23.33 11.09 -15.89
CA PRO A 29 23.22 10.49 -14.57
C PRO A 29 22.27 11.26 -13.65
N GLU A 30 22.20 12.59 -13.75
CA GLU A 30 21.35 13.41 -12.89
C GLU A 30 19.87 13.15 -13.21
N ARG A 31 19.51 13.08 -14.49
CA ARG A 31 18.15 12.66 -14.90
C ARG A 31 17.84 11.23 -14.45
N TYR A 32 18.80 10.31 -14.52
CA TYR A 32 18.63 8.94 -14.02
C TYR A 32 18.35 8.90 -12.51
N GLU A 33 19.08 9.69 -11.72
CA GLU A 33 18.86 9.80 -10.29
C GLU A 33 17.48 10.41 -9.98
N ARG A 34 17.13 11.51 -10.63
CA ARG A 34 15.84 12.21 -10.46
C ARG A 34 14.65 11.30 -10.77
N GLN A 35 14.67 10.53 -11.86
CA GLN A 35 13.57 9.60 -12.16
C GLN A 35 13.44 8.47 -11.12
N SER A 36 14.53 8.08 -10.45
CA SER A 36 14.47 7.00 -9.46
C SER A 36 13.69 7.39 -8.20
N VAL A 37 13.49 8.69 -7.95
CA VAL A 37 12.86 9.21 -6.74
C VAL A 37 11.39 8.80 -6.65
N PHE A 38 10.62 8.95 -7.74
CA PHE A 38 9.18 8.70 -7.70
C PHE A 38 8.84 7.21 -7.39
N PRO A 39 9.46 6.21 -8.06
CA PRO A 39 9.24 4.80 -7.72
C PRO A 39 9.66 4.44 -6.29
N LYS A 40 10.73 5.05 -5.75
CA LYS A 40 11.17 4.84 -4.36
C LYS A 40 10.15 5.38 -3.36
N LEU A 41 9.60 6.57 -3.61
CA LEU A 41 8.53 7.14 -2.79
C LEU A 41 7.26 6.29 -2.88
N LEU A 42 6.88 5.82 -4.08
CA LEU A 42 5.72 4.95 -4.24
C LEU A 42 5.89 3.62 -3.50
N CYS A 43 7.09 3.02 -3.53
CA CYS A 43 7.40 1.83 -2.74
C CYS A 43 7.25 2.04 -1.24
N SER A 44 7.49 3.25 -0.74
CA SER A 44 7.28 3.60 0.67
C SER A 44 5.80 3.80 0.99
N ASN A 45 5.00 4.28 0.02
CA ASN A 45 3.60 4.60 0.19
C ASN A 45 2.65 3.42 -0.09
N ALA A 46 3.07 2.44 -0.88
CA ALA A 46 2.26 1.33 -1.35
C ALA A 46 2.93 -0.02 -1.05
N GLU A 47 2.36 -0.77 -0.11
CA GLU A 47 2.84 -2.11 0.28
C GLU A 47 2.73 -3.14 -0.85
N ASP A 48 1.86 -2.88 -1.82
CA ASP A 48 1.61 -3.69 -3.00
C ASP A 48 2.44 -3.25 -4.21
N PHE A 49 3.35 -2.27 -4.04
CA PHE A 49 4.30 -1.86 -5.07
C PHE A 49 5.65 -2.57 -4.94
N SER A 50 6.19 -3.06 -6.06
CA SER A 50 7.45 -3.79 -6.14
C SER A 50 8.52 -2.94 -6.81
N LEU A 51 9.43 -2.40 -5.99
CA LEU A 51 10.64 -1.76 -6.50
C LEU A 51 11.58 -2.77 -7.17
N THR A 52 11.55 -4.04 -6.75
CA THR A 52 12.35 -5.11 -7.37
C THR A 52 11.93 -5.40 -8.81
N ASN A 53 10.62 -5.36 -9.11
CA ASN A 53 10.11 -5.53 -10.48
C ASN A 53 10.17 -4.23 -11.30
N THR A 54 10.46 -3.10 -10.65
CA THR A 54 10.60 -1.81 -11.34
C THR A 54 11.91 -1.80 -12.14
N ASN A 55 11.83 -1.48 -13.43
CA ASN A 55 12.96 -1.61 -14.34
C ASN A 55 13.08 -0.41 -15.29
N PHE A 56 14.30 0.05 -15.50
CA PHE A 56 14.62 1.08 -16.46
C PHE A 56 15.35 0.44 -17.65
N ASN A 57 14.87 0.68 -18.87
CA ASN A 57 15.50 0.14 -20.08
C ASN A 57 15.57 1.14 -21.24
N ARG A 58 16.35 0.79 -22.27
CA ARG A 58 16.44 1.53 -23.54
C ARG A 58 16.19 0.64 -24.77
N ASP A 59 15.53 -0.50 -24.57
CA ASP A 59 15.32 -1.54 -25.58
C ASP A 59 14.67 -1.00 -26.85
N ALA A 60 15.24 -1.32 -28.02
CA ALA A 60 14.74 -0.81 -29.30
C ALA A 60 13.30 -1.22 -29.59
N VAL A 61 12.92 -2.45 -29.20
CA VAL A 61 11.55 -2.98 -29.36
C VAL A 61 10.50 -2.22 -28.54
N LYS A 62 10.93 -1.43 -27.55
CA LYS A 62 10.05 -0.59 -26.73
C LYS A 62 10.02 0.87 -27.17
N ALA A 63 10.74 1.26 -28.23
CA ALA A 63 10.83 2.65 -28.68
C ALA A 63 9.46 3.28 -28.99
N GLY A 64 8.51 2.49 -29.50
CA GLY A 64 7.14 2.95 -29.79
C GLY A 64 6.19 3.01 -28.58
N THR A 65 6.64 2.69 -27.36
CA THR A 65 5.81 2.85 -26.16
C THR A 65 5.62 4.33 -25.81
N GLY A 66 4.52 4.65 -25.12
CA GLY A 66 4.19 6.02 -24.71
C GLY A 66 5.33 6.67 -23.93
N ARG A 67 5.83 5.98 -22.89
CA ARG A 67 6.95 6.48 -22.08
C ARG A 67 8.23 6.76 -22.87
N ARG A 68 8.51 5.98 -23.92
CA ARG A 68 9.73 6.10 -24.72
C ARG A 68 9.62 7.20 -25.76
N THR A 69 8.47 7.30 -26.41
CA THR A 69 8.18 8.35 -27.38
C THR A 69 8.18 9.71 -26.67
N LEU A 70 7.37 9.87 -25.62
CA LEU A 70 7.28 11.14 -24.90
C LEU A 70 8.56 11.48 -24.14
N GLY A 71 9.24 10.49 -23.55
CA GLY A 71 10.53 10.72 -22.89
C GLY A 71 11.63 11.23 -23.82
N SER A 72 11.50 10.98 -25.13
CA SER A 72 12.42 11.53 -26.16
C SER A 72 12.01 12.91 -26.68
N CYS A 73 10.73 13.28 -26.54
CA CYS A 73 10.20 14.56 -27.02
C CYS A 73 10.14 15.64 -25.91
N LEU A 74 10.20 15.23 -24.64
CA LEU A 74 10.09 16.09 -23.47
C LEU A 74 11.41 16.06 -22.70
N ASP A 75 12.06 17.23 -22.60
CA ASP A 75 13.44 17.31 -22.11
C ASP A 75 13.59 17.00 -20.62
N GLU A 76 12.55 17.14 -19.80
CA GLU A 76 12.65 17.02 -18.33
C GLU A 76 11.53 16.19 -17.68
N SER A 77 10.63 15.62 -18.49
CA SER A 77 9.51 14.86 -17.97
C SER A 77 9.93 13.50 -17.45
N HIS A 78 9.33 13.11 -16.33
CA HIS A 78 9.35 11.76 -15.80
C HIS A 78 8.32 10.92 -16.54
N CYS A 79 8.79 10.03 -17.41
CA CYS A 79 7.93 9.18 -18.22
C CYS A 79 8.00 7.73 -17.74
N TYR A 80 6.88 7.21 -17.24
CA TYR A 80 6.75 5.84 -16.75
C TYR A 80 5.59 5.10 -17.41
N THR A 81 5.67 3.78 -17.35
CA THR A 81 4.52 2.88 -17.44
C THR A 81 4.31 2.25 -16.08
N LEU A 82 3.14 2.45 -15.48
CA LEU A 82 2.74 1.76 -14.26
C LEU A 82 1.94 0.52 -14.65
N GLU A 83 2.54 -0.64 -14.41
CA GLU A 83 1.94 -1.95 -14.61
C GLU A 83 1.36 -2.44 -13.28
N VAL A 84 0.13 -2.92 -13.27
CA VAL A 84 -0.51 -3.51 -12.09
C VAL A 84 -1.02 -4.90 -12.42
N SER A 85 -0.63 -5.90 -11.63
CA SER A 85 -1.08 -7.28 -11.78
C SER A 85 -2.61 -7.37 -11.85
N PHE A 86 -3.14 -8.09 -12.84
CA PHE A 86 -4.58 -8.41 -12.88
C PHE A 86 -4.97 -9.55 -11.94
N PHE A 87 -4.00 -10.21 -11.31
CA PHE A 87 -4.19 -11.43 -10.54
C PHE A 87 -4.08 -11.15 -9.03
N SER A 88 -2.86 -10.96 -8.55
CA SER A 88 -2.58 -10.80 -7.13
C SER A 88 -1.37 -9.92 -6.83
N TYR A 89 -1.27 -9.51 -5.57
CA TYR A 89 -0.10 -8.86 -4.97
C TYR A 89 0.35 -9.59 -3.71
N GLN A 90 1.60 -9.41 -3.33
CA GLN A 90 2.16 -9.80 -2.05
C GLN A 90 2.56 -8.56 -1.28
N THR A 91 2.28 -8.52 0.02
CA THR A 91 2.84 -7.50 0.89
C THR A 91 4.16 -8.01 1.47
N ASN A 92 5.08 -7.08 1.77
CA ASN A 92 6.36 -7.40 2.40
C ASN A 92 6.21 -8.06 3.79
N THR A 93 5.04 -7.93 4.41
CA THR A 93 4.80 -8.35 5.80
C THR A 93 4.36 -9.81 5.89
N THR A 94 3.43 -10.25 5.05
CA THR A 94 2.82 -11.59 5.17
C THR A 94 3.37 -12.60 4.18
N GLY A 95 3.96 -12.14 3.06
CA GLY A 95 4.39 -13.00 1.96
C GLY A 95 3.25 -13.78 1.29
N GLN A 96 2.00 -13.56 1.72
CA GLN A 96 0.84 -14.24 1.17
C GLN A 96 0.33 -13.48 -0.05
N SER A 97 0.02 -14.23 -1.10
CA SER A 97 -0.60 -13.71 -2.31
C SER A 97 -2.06 -13.38 -2.06
N MET A 98 -2.41 -12.10 -2.15
CA MET A 98 -3.78 -11.59 -2.04
C MET A 98 -4.28 -11.19 -3.43
N PRO A 99 -5.51 -11.55 -3.83
CA PRO A 99 -6.05 -11.13 -5.12
C PRO A 99 -6.22 -9.61 -5.16
N TYR A 100 -5.99 -9.02 -6.33
CA TYR A 100 -6.34 -7.61 -6.53
C TYR A 100 -7.86 -7.46 -6.61
N THR A 101 -8.41 -6.66 -5.69
CA THR A 101 -9.80 -6.21 -5.73
C THR A 101 -9.88 -4.81 -6.32
N GLU A 102 -11.08 -4.40 -6.74
CA GLU A 102 -11.34 -3.01 -7.12
C GLU A 102 -10.84 -2.02 -6.05
N GLU A 103 -11.11 -2.32 -4.78
CA GLU A 103 -10.66 -1.49 -3.66
C GLU A 103 -9.14 -1.42 -3.54
N ALA A 104 -8.43 -2.52 -3.82
CA ALA A 104 -6.97 -2.54 -3.83
C ALA A 104 -6.40 -1.67 -4.96
N TYR A 105 -6.97 -1.72 -6.18
CA TYR A 105 -6.58 -0.82 -7.27
C TYR A 105 -6.83 0.66 -6.90
N MET A 106 -7.97 0.95 -6.29
CA MET A 106 -8.30 2.31 -5.82
C MET A 106 -7.35 2.77 -4.71
N LYS A 107 -6.92 1.87 -3.81
CA LYS A 107 -5.90 2.15 -2.79
C LYS A 107 -4.56 2.49 -3.43
N LEU A 108 -4.11 1.71 -4.41
CA LEU A 108 -2.88 2.01 -5.17
C LEU A 108 -2.97 3.38 -5.87
N GLY A 109 -4.10 3.70 -6.51
CA GLY A 109 -4.34 5.02 -7.12
C GLY A 109 -4.23 6.17 -6.11
N ARG A 110 -4.79 6.01 -4.90
CA ARG A 110 -4.61 6.99 -3.80
C ARG A 110 -3.15 7.12 -3.38
N ASN A 111 -2.40 6.02 -3.32
CA ASN A 111 -0.98 6.04 -2.99
C ASN A 111 -0.14 6.71 -4.08
N VAL A 112 -0.49 6.56 -5.36
CA VAL A 112 0.14 7.32 -6.46
C VAL A 112 -0.11 8.82 -6.28
N ALA A 113 -1.35 9.24 -6.00
CA ALA A 113 -1.68 10.64 -5.71
C ALA A 113 -0.90 11.18 -4.50
N ARG A 114 -0.78 10.39 -3.44
CA ARG A 114 0.03 10.74 -2.28
C ARG A 114 1.51 10.89 -2.62
N THR A 115 2.02 10.02 -3.48
CA THR A 115 3.42 10.04 -3.93
C THR A 115 3.74 11.30 -4.72
N PHE A 116 2.82 11.82 -5.54
CA PHE A 116 3.00 13.14 -6.15
C PHE A 116 3.18 14.24 -5.11
N LEU A 117 2.33 14.28 -4.09
CA LEU A 117 2.45 15.26 -3.01
C LEU A 117 3.81 15.16 -2.29
N ASP A 118 4.24 13.94 -1.97
CA ASP A 118 5.52 13.72 -1.29
C ASP A 118 6.70 14.08 -2.19
N TYR A 119 6.63 13.78 -3.49
CA TYR A 119 7.62 14.19 -4.48
C TYR A 119 7.75 15.71 -4.55
N TYR A 120 6.65 16.44 -4.75
CA TYR A 120 6.65 17.91 -4.88
C TYR A 120 7.08 18.63 -3.58
N LYS A 121 6.87 18.01 -2.41
CA LYS A 121 7.47 18.48 -1.15
C LYS A 121 8.98 18.27 -1.12
N LEU A 122 9.45 17.08 -1.52
CA LEU A 122 10.86 16.72 -1.49
C LEU A 122 11.69 17.62 -2.41
N VAL A 123 11.19 17.91 -3.61
CA VAL A 123 11.90 18.78 -4.57
C VAL A 123 11.69 20.29 -4.30
N GLY A 124 10.94 20.66 -3.26
CA GLY A 124 10.81 22.04 -2.80
C GLY A 124 9.75 22.90 -3.48
N TYR A 125 8.90 22.34 -4.35
CA TYR A 125 7.80 23.09 -4.98
C TYR A 125 6.63 23.36 -4.01
N ILE A 126 6.46 22.52 -2.99
CA ILE A 126 5.45 22.71 -1.94
C ILE A 126 6.13 23.03 -0.63
N SER A 127 5.94 24.25 -0.14
CA SER A 127 6.42 24.67 1.18
C SER A 127 5.67 23.92 2.28
N ILE A 128 6.43 23.20 3.13
CA ILE A 128 5.92 22.65 4.38
C ILE A 128 5.79 23.82 5.35
N LYS A 129 4.63 24.46 5.39
CA LYS A 129 4.30 25.34 6.52
C LYS A 129 4.27 24.44 7.77
N PRO A 130 5.11 24.68 8.80
CA PRO A 130 4.95 23.99 10.06
C PRO A 130 3.54 24.28 10.54
N SER A 131 2.72 23.25 10.72
CA SER A 131 1.36 23.43 11.23
C SER A 131 1.46 24.09 12.60
N SER A 132 1.09 25.37 12.67
CA SER A 132 0.91 26.07 13.93
C SER A 132 -0.26 25.43 14.69
N GLY A 133 0.05 24.73 15.79
CA GLY A 133 -0.90 24.51 16.87
C GLY A 133 -1.32 23.06 17.12
N LEU A 134 -0.52 22.34 17.90
CA LEU A 134 -1.02 21.58 19.05
C LEU A 134 0.00 21.79 20.18
N THR A 135 -0.17 22.87 20.94
CA THR A 135 0.50 23.00 22.23
C THR A 135 -0.02 21.89 23.15
N PRO A 136 0.84 21.07 23.78
CA PRO A 136 0.41 20.17 24.83
C PRO A 136 -0.09 21.02 26.00
N LYS A 137 -1.38 20.90 26.32
CA LYS A 137 -1.95 21.50 27.53
C LYS A 137 -1.29 20.80 28.73
N PRO A 138 -0.55 21.51 29.61
CA PRO A 138 -0.02 20.88 30.82
C PRO A 138 -1.20 20.50 31.72
N SER A 139 -1.27 19.22 32.08
CA SER A 139 -2.22 18.68 33.05
C SER A 139 -1.93 19.26 34.43
N SER A 140 -2.70 20.27 34.85
CA SER A 140 -2.69 20.73 36.23
C SER A 140 -3.34 19.66 37.11
N GLN A 141 -2.58 19.29 38.13
CA GLN A 141 -2.82 18.22 39.09
C GLN A 141 -4.16 18.31 39.80
N LEU A 142 -4.67 17.13 40.17
CA LEU A 142 -5.76 16.94 41.11
C LEU A 142 -5.44 17.63 42.45
N SER A 143 -6.29 18.56 42.86
CA SER A 143 -6.45 18.94 44.27
C SER A 143 -7.91 18.74 44.68
N ARG A 144 -8.09 17.75 45.54
CA ARG A 144 -9.29 17.31 46.25
C ARG A 144 -9.75 18.38 47.25
N SER A 145 -11.04 18.73 47.24
CA SER A 145 -11.78 19.24 48.41
C SER A 145 -13.28 18.93 48.31
N GLN A 146 -13.80 18.36 49.40
CA GLN A 146 -15.22 18.17 49.78
C GLN A 146 -16.04 19.47 49.64
N GLU A 147 -17.37 19.52 49.49
CA GLU A 147 -18.41 18.89 50.31
C GLU A 147 -19.84 19.15 49.73
N LYS A 148 -20.76 18.19 49.96
CA LYS A 148 -22.23 18.27 50.17
C LYS A 148 -23.13 19.15 49.26
N TYR A 149 -24.18 18.52 48.69
CA TYR A 149 -25.59 18.78 49.03
C TYR A 149 -26.53 17.65 48.50
N HIS A 150 -27.53 17.32 49.33
CA HIS A 150 -28.74 16.48 49.16
C HIS A 150 -29.47 16.59 47.80
N SER A 151 -30.39 15.72 47.34
CA SER A 151 -31.11 14.51 47.81
C SER A 151 -31.98 14.00 46.63
N SER A 152 -32.49 12.77 46.76
CA SER A 152 -33.73 12.20 46.18
C SER A 152 -33.67 11.34 44.89
N GLU A 153 -33.71 10.02 45.15
CA GLU A 153 -34.61 8.95 44.63
C GLU A 153 -35.03 8.98 43.13
N LYS A 154 -35.08 7.86 42.38
CA LYS A 154 -35.77 6.59 42.67
C LYS A 154 -35.54 5.55 41.53
N SER A 155 -35.68 4.26 41.88
CA SER A 155 -36.16 3.12 41.05
C SER A 155 -35.22 2.54 39.97
N SER A 156 -34.59 1.37 40.16
CA SER A 156 -35.09 -0.04 40.16
C SER A 156 -34.98 -0.75 38.80
N SER A 157 -34.07 -1.71 38.68
CA SER A 157 -34.32 -3.13 38.37
C SER A 157 -33.04 -3.84 37.87
N GLU A 158 -32.84 -5.04 38.38
CA GLU A 158 -31.66 -5.91 38.25
C GLU A 158 -32.06 -7.18 37.44
N PRO A 159 -31.23 -8.23 37.28
CA PRO A 159 -30.30 -8.44 36.16
C PRO A 159 -30.60 -9.66 35.25
N LEU A 160 -29.83 -9.77 34.17
CA LEU A 160 -29.67 -10.95 33.32
C LEU A 160 -28.85 -12.04 34.03
N SER A 161 -29.36 -13.28 34.06
CA SER A 161 -28.53 -14.49 34.08
C SER A 161 -29.26 -15.69 33.48
N ARG A 162 -28.67 -16.36 32.49
CA ARG A 162 -29.05 -17.74 32.11
C ARG A 162 -27.89 -18.51 31.48
N SER A 163 -27.66 -19.69 32.07
CA SER A 163 -27.01 -20.93 31.60
C SER A 163 -25.55 -20.87 31.15
N GLN A 164 -24.60 -21.37 31.94
CA GLN A 164 -24.18 -22.80 32.12
C GLN A 164 -23.21 -23.28 31.03
N GLY A 165 -21.94 -23.47 31.44
CA GLY A 165 -21.04 -24.52 30.92
C GLY A 165 -21.57 -25.91 31.31
N GLU A 166 -21.00 -27.04 30.93
CA GLU A 166 -19.60 -27.39 30.67
C GLU A 166 -19.55 -28.77 29.94
N ASN A 167 -18.44 -29.05 29.24
CA ASN A 167 -17.63 -30.30 29.22
C ASN A 167 -18.27 -31.65 28.77
N VAL A 168 -17.58 -32.64 28.15
CA VAL A 168 -16.18 -32.91 27.74
C VAL A 168 -16.14 -34.26 26.97
N SER A 169 -15.14 -34.41 26.10
CA SER A 169 -14.42 -35.63 25.60
C SER A 169 -15.07 -36.80 24.85
N ALA A 170 -14.63 -36.92 23.59
CA ALA A 170 -13.74 -37.96 23.03
C ALA A 170 -13.79 -39.42 23.53
N ASN A 171 -13.94 -40.37 22.60
CA ASN A 171 -12.91 -41.39 22.42
C ASN A 171 -12.90 -42.07 21.04
N LYS A 172 -11.71 -42.56 20.71
CA LYS A 172 -11.14 -43.03 19.44
C LYS A 172 -11.32 -44.56 19.26
N SER A 173 -11.38 -45.07 18.02
CA SER A 173 -10.95 -46.45 17.72
C SER A 173 -10.48 -46.60 16.27
N ASP A 174 -9.26 -47.12 16.14
CA ASP A 174 -8.52 -47.44 14.92
C ASP A 174 -8.92 -48.78 14.26
N LYS A 175 -8.67 -48.87 12.94
CA LYS A 175 -7.94 -49.93 12.17
C LYS A 175 -8.61 -50.15 10.81
N LYS A 176 -7.98 -50.60 9.72
CA LYS A 176 -6.61 -50.73 9.15
C LYS A 176 -6.83 -51.70 7.95
N THR A 177 -5.93 -51.67 6.96
CA THR A 177 -5.70 -52.67 5.88
C THR A 177 -6.57 -52.49 4.62
N ASP A 178 -6.10 -52.68 3.37
CA ASP A 178 -4.78 -53.06 2.85
C ASP A 178 -4.65 -52.69 1.34
N ARG A 179 -3.43 -52.30 0.95
CA ARG A 179 -2.61 -52.74 -0.21
C ARG A 179 -3.10 -52.86 -1.68
N LEU A 180 -2.13 -52.45 -2.54
CA LEU A 180 -1.74 -52.89 -3.90
C LEU A 180 -2.48 -52.22 -5.07
N GLY A 181 -1.85 -51.35 -5.86
CA GLY A 181 -0.90 -51.66 -6.96
C GLY A 181 -1.67 -51.44 -8.29
N ARG A 182 -1.23 -50.74 -9.33
CA ARG A 182 -0.02 -50.92 -10.16
C ARG A 182 -0.05 -49.86 -11.29
N LYS A 183 1.14 -49.55 -11.81
CA LYS A 183 1.49 -48.69 -12.97
C LYS A 183 0.66 -48.92 -14.25
N SER A 184 0.57 -47.89 -15.10
CA SER A 184 1.08 -47.93 -16.49
C SER A 184 0.92 -46.60 -17.25
N SER A 185 2.03 -46.23 -17.92
CA SER A 185 2.20 -45.40 -19.13
C SER A 185 1.86 -43.91 -19.10
#